data_AF-A0A9R0WUG2-F1
#
_entry.id   AF-A0A9R0WUG2-F1
#
_cell.length_a   1.000
_cell.length_b   1.000
_cell.length_c   1.000
_cell.angle_alpha   90.00
_cell.angle_beta   90.00
_cell.angle_gamma   90.00
#
_symmetry.space_group_name_H-M   'P 1'
#
loop_
_entity.id
_entity.type
_entity.pdbx_description
1 polymer ?
#
loop_
_entity_poly.entity_id
_entity_poly.type
_entity_poly.pdbx_seq_one_letter_code
_entity_poly.pdbx_strand_id
1 'polypeptide(L)'
;MTYITESYYLFLTGEDDAVAALDDDYHSKARAQVDALGVAIQDLEKEVQDLEAKRSKQISAPSRLKALEEKKDAFTADVQKFEAVVKSWSTKIKEKEDALVEKEKELEAKVMNCQQTMAENEELLKQVETQVVNVRDVDRMAREMQAVEHDISKLENANAVLEEKGWELEAALVSKLEEIEGLAELCNQSLRKLKPSIDFQFEVNAKGSSPAEILGTTYKTILKPALNALANETKRLIISKHDESIDLQKQLQGIVKMLEEKKSHVSVLQAKHNEVSHLIL
;
A
#
# COMPACT_ATOMS: atom_id res chain seq x y z
N MET A 1 -40.71 20.92 83.34
CA MET A 1 -40.65 21.81 84.52
C MET A 1 -42.00 21.91 85.21
N THR A 2 -43.10 22.12 84.47
CA THR A 2 -44.47 22.24 85.01
C THR A 2 -44.95 21.02 85.81
N TYR A 3 -44.80 19.80 85.26
CA TYR A 3 -45.23 18.56 85.92
C TYR A 3 -44.61 18.35 87.32
N ILE A 4 -43.30 18.58 87.46
CA ILE A 4 -42.59 18.40 88.74
C ILE A 4 -43.11 19.40 89.79
N THR A 5 -43.36 20.64 89.37
CA THR A 5 -43.86 21.69 90.28
C THR A 5 -45.31 21.45 90.71
N GLU A 6 -46.18 21.01 89.80
CA GLU A 6 -47.58 20.67 90.11
C GLU A 6 -47.71 19.38 90.94
N SER A 7 -46.96 18.33 90.60
CA SER A 7 -46.94 17.07 91.37
C SER A 7 -46.49 17.30 92.81
N TYR A 8 -45.44 18.12 93.02
CA TYR A 8 -44.96 18.45 94.37
C TYR A 8 -45.98 19.27 95.18
N TYR A 9 -46.70 20.19 94.53
CA TYR A 9 -47.78 20.95 95.18
C TYR A 9 -48.96 20.06 95.61
N LEU A 10 -49.40 19.16 94.73
CA LEU A 10 -50.48 18.20 95.01
C LEU A 10 -50.09 17.21 96.13
N PHE A 11 -48.84 16.76 96.16
CA PHE A 11 -48.30 15.95 97.25
C PHE A 11 -48.34 16.67 98.61
N LEU A 12 -47.93 17.94 98.67
CA LEU A 12 -47.94 18.73 99.91
C LEU A 12 -49.36 19.00 100.44
N THR A 13 -50.37 18.97 99.55
CA THR A 13 -51.78 19.20 99.90
C THR A 13 -52.56 17.92 100.15
N GLY A 14 -51.98 16.75 99.87
CA GLY A 14 -52.55 15.43 100.17
C GLY A 14 -53.63 14.96 99.18
N GLU A 15 -53.66 15.51 97.97
CA GLU A 15 -54.63 15.15 96.93
C GLU A 15 -54.09 14.03 96.02
N ASP A 16 -53.97 12.81 96.56
CA ASP A 16 -53.34 11.68 95.87
C ASP A 16 -54.04 11.27 94.55
N ASP A 17 -55.38 11.36 94.48
CA ASP A 17 -56.13 11.06 93.25
C ASP A 17 -55.82 12.07 92.12
N ALA A 18 -55.54 13.33 92.47
CA ALA A 18 -55.17 14.36 91.51
C ALA A 18 -53.73 14.16 91.00
N VAL A 19 -52.82 13.66 91.85
CA VAL A 19 -51.46 13.24 91.45
C VAL A 19 -51.53 12.11 90.42
N ALA A 20 -52.33 11.07 90.69
CA ALA A 20 -52.49 9.94 89.76
C ALA A 20 -53.02 10.38 88.39
N ALA A 21 -53.99 11.30 88.34
CA ALA A 21 -54.49 11.86 87.10
C ALA A 21 -53.44 12.70 86.35
N LEU A 22 -52.63 13.48 87.07
CA LEU A 22 -51.53 14.27 86.50
C LEU A 22 -50.45 13.35 85.91
N ASP A 23 -50.14 12.24 86.57
CA ASP A 23 -49.18 11.22 86.12
C ASP A 23 -49.68 10.52 84.84
N ASP A 24 -50.96 10.12 84.81
CA ASP A 24 -51.57 9.50 83.63
C ASP A 24 -51.64 10.45 82.43
N ASP A 25 -51.96 11.74 82.64
CA ASP A 25 -51.94 12.77 81.60
C ASP A 25 -50.50 13.02 81.10
N TYR A 26 -49.53 13.14 82.01
CA TYR A 26 -48.13 13.30 81.64
C TYR A 26 -47.61 12.10 80.84
N HIS A 27 -47.89 10.88 81.30
CA HIS A 27 -47.49 9.65 80.61
C HIS A 27 -48.20 9.48 79.27
N SER A 28 -49.48 9.87 79.16
CA SER A 28 -50.20 9.86 77.87
C SER A 28 -49.61 10.87 76.89
N LYS A 29 -49.31 12.09 77.34
CA LYS A 29 -48.64 13.12 76.51
C LYS A 29 -47.25 12.68 76.08
N ALA A 30 -46.47 12.07 76.98
CA ALA A 30 -45.15 11.53 76.67
C ALA A 30 -45.24 10.40 75.65
N ARG A 31 -46.18 9.46 75.80
CA ARG A 31 -46.42 8.38 74.81
C ARG A 31 -46.82 8.94 73.46
N ALA A 32 -47.78 9.86 73.42
CA ALA A 32 -48.21 10.51 72.17
C ALA A 32 -47.04 11.24 71.48
N GLN A 33 -46.16 11.88 72.26
CA GLN A 33 -44.97 12.53 71.72
C GLN A 33 -43.95 11.51 71.18
N VAL A 34 -43.73 10.40 71.88
CA VAL A 34 -42.84 9.31 71.43
C VAL A 34 -43.39 8.67 70.15
N ASP A 35 -44.70 8.40 70.07
CA ASP A 35 -45.34 7.85 68.88
C ASP A 35 -45.24 8.83 67.69
N ALA A 36 -45.49 10.12 67.93
CA ALA A 36 -45.34 11.16 66.91
C ALA A 36 -43.90 11.27 66.40
N LEU A 37 -42.90 11.20 67.30
CA LEU A 37 -41.48 11.18 66.92
C LEU A 37 -41.12 9.89 66.19
N GLY A 38 -41.69 8.74 66.57
CA GLY A 38 -41.48 7.46 65.89
C GLY A 38 -41.97 7.49 64.44
N VAL A 39 -43.15 8.06 64.21
CA VAL A 39 -43.68 8.29 62.85
C VAL A 39 -42.77 9.23 62.06
N ALA A 40 -42.35 10.35 62.66
CA ALA A 40 -41.46 11.30 62.01
C ALA A 40 -40.10 10.69 61.63
N ILE A 41 -39.54 9.81 62.47
CA ILE A 41 -38.30 9.08 62.17
C ILE A 41 -38.50 8.13 60.98
N GLN A 42 -39.60 7.36 60.96
CA GLN A 42 -39.87 6.46 59.84
C GLN A 42 -40.08 7.19 58.51
N ASP A 43 -40.72 8.35 58.53
CA ASP A 43 -40.89 9.18 57.33
C ASP A 43 -39.55 9.73 56.85
N LEU A 44 -38.68 10.19 57.76
CA LEU A 44 -37.32 10.63 57.42
C LEU A 44 -36.45 9.48 56.90
N GLU A 45 -36.54 8.28 57.47
CA GLU A 45 -35.81 7.11 56.98
C GLU A 45 -36.21 6.74 55.55
N LYS A 46 -37.51 6.80 55.23
CA LYS A 46 -37.99 6.61 53.86
C LYS A 46 -37.47 7.70 52.92
N GLU A 47 -37.50 8.96 53.36
CA GLU A 47 -36.98 10.07 52.55
C GLU A 47 -35.47 9.90 52.27
N VAL A 48 -34.69 9.47 53.26
CA VAL A 48 -33.26 9.18 53.10
C VAL A 48 -33.06 8.05 52.09
N GLN A 49 -33.79 6.94 52.20
CA GLN A 49 -33.69 5.84 51.25
C GLN A 49 -34.04 6.27 49.81
N ASP A 50 -35.09 7.07 49.64
CA ASP A 50 -35.50 7.59 48.34
C ASP A 50 -34.44 8.53 47.75
N LEU A 51 -33.82 9.37 48.58
CA LEU A 51 -32.73 10.26 48.18
C LEU A 51 -31.46 9.50 47.82
N GLU A 52 -31.10 8.45 48.57
CA GLU A 52 -29.97 7.59 48.26
C GLU A 52 -30.18 6.80 46.96
N ALA A 53 -31.39 6.29 46.72
CA ALA A 53 -31.75 5.64 45.46
C ALA A 53 -31.64 6.61 44.28
N LYS A 54 -32.13 7.86 44.44
CA LYS A 54 -31.97 8.93 43.44
C LYS A 54 -30.50 9.25 43.18
N ARG A 55 -29.68 9.34 44.23
CA ARG A 55 -28.24 9.60 44.12
C ARG A 55 -27.51 8.48 43.39
N SER A 56 -27.76 7.22 43.74
CA SER A 56 -27.19 6.04 43.08
C SER A 56 -27.54 6.01 41.59
N LYS A 57 -28.80 6.31 41.24
CA LYS A 57 -29.25 6.41 39.84
C LYS A 57 -28.56 7.54 39.06
N GLN A 58 -28.29 8.68 39.70
CA GLN A 58 -27.56 9.78 39.05
C GLN A 58 -26.08 9.47 38.86
N ILE A 59 -25.45 8.75 39.79
CA ILE A 59 -24.03 8.35 39.69
C ILE A 59 -23.83 7.27 38.62
N SER A 60 -24.75 6.32 38.51
CA SER A 60 -24.68 5.22 37.52
C SER A 60 -25.07 5.65 36.10
N ALA A 61 -25.77 6.78 35.94
CA ALA A 61 -26.10 7.31 34.63
C ALA A 61 -24.85 7.90 33.94
N PRO A 62 -24.64 7.65 32.62
CA PRO A 62 -23.59 8.31 31.87
C PRO A 62 -23.71 9.83 31.99
N SER A 63 -22.58 10.51 32.26
CA SER A 63 -22.56 11.96 32.42
C SER A 63 -23.06 12.63 31.12
N ARG A 64 -24.24 13.24 31.19
CA ARG A 64 -24.83 14.02 30.09
C ARG A 64 -23.86 15.10 29.59
N LEU A 65 -23.03 15.63 30.48
CA LEU A 65 -21.99 16.59 30.15
C LEU A 65 -20.94 15.98 29.21
N LYS A 66 -20.44 14.78 29.52
CA LYS A 66 -19.47 14.08 28.67
C LYS A 66 -20.02 13.78 27.27
N ALA A 67 -21.28 13.32 27.19
CA ALA A 67 -21.92 13.06 25.90
C ALA A 67 -22.15 14.35 25.07
N LEU A 68 -22.35 15.49 25.73
CA LEU A 68 -22.45 16.79 25.05
C LEU A 68 -21.08 17.30 24.61
N GLU A 69 -20.02 17.07 25.39
CA GLU A 69 -18.64 17.38 25.02
C GLU A 69 -18.20 16.57 23.80
N GLU A 70 -18.45 15.26 23.77
CA GLU A 70 -18.13 14.41 22.61
C GLU A 70 -18.86 14.88 21.34
N LYS A 71 -20.12 15.30 21.45
CA LYS A 71 -20.87 15.88 20.32
C LYS A 71 -20.32 17.23 19.88
N LYS A 72 -19.93 18.10 20.82
CA LYS A 72 -19.31 19.39 20.51
C LYS A 72 -17.99 19.19 19.77
N ASP A 73 -17.17 18.24 20.21
CA ASP A 73 -15.88 17.93 19.59
C ASP A 73 -16.08 17.37 18.17
N ALA A 74 -17.06 16.47 17.98
CA ALA A 74 -17.43 15.96 16.66
C ALA A 74 -17.87 17.08 15.70
N PHE A 75 -18.74 18.00 16.15
CA PHE A 75 -19.15 19.13 15.31
C PHE A 75 -18.01 20.10 15.03
N THR A 76 -17.12 20.34 16.00
CA THR A 76 -15.95 21.19 15.80
C THR A 76 -15.01 20.59 14.74
N ALA A 77 -14.80 19.28 14.79
CA ALA A 77 -14.01 18.57 13.79
C ALA A 77 -14.63 18.65 12.39
N ASP A 78 -15.96 18.54 12.29
CA ASP A 78 -16.65 18.65 11.01
C ASP A 78 -16.61 20.09 10.45
N VAL A 79 -16.78 21.11 11.29
CA VAL A 79 -16.60 22.51 10.88
C VAL A 79 -15.20 22.74 10.31
N GLN A 80 -14.16 22.24 10.98
CA GLN A 80 -12.78 22.34 10.47
C GLN A 80 -12.58 21.64 9.12
N LYS A 81 -13.21 20.47 8.91
CA LYS A 81 -13.19 19.79 7.60
C LYS A 81 -13.87 20.63 6.52
N PHE A 82 -15.04 21.19 6.81
CA PHE A 82 -15.74 22.04 5.84
C PHE A 82 -14.96 23.31 5.52
N GLU A 83 -14.37 23.98 6.52
CA GLU A 83 -13.50 25.13 6.31
C GLU A 83 -12.30 24.78 5.42
N ALA A 84 -11.68 23.62 5.63
CA ALA A 84 -10.57 23.15 4.79
C ALA A 84 -11.01 22.90 3.34
N VAL A 85 -12.18 22.28 3.14
CA VAL A 85 -12.76 22.05 1.82
C VAL A 85 -13.08 23.37 1.13
N VAL A 86 -13.76 24.30 1.81
CA VAL A 86 -14.08 25.64 1.30
C VAL A 86 -12.80 26.37 0.89
N LYS A 87 -11.77 26.36 1.75
CA LYS A 87 -10.48 26.99 1.43
C LYS A 87 -9.83 26.39 0.19
N SER A 88 -9.85 25.05 0.05
CA SER A 88 -9.30 24.37 -1.13
C SER A 88 -10.04 24.76 -2.41
N TRP A 89 -11.37 24.79 -2.38
CA TRP A 89 -12.18 25.17 -3.54
C TRP A 89 -12.03 26.64 -3.89
N SER A 90 -11.99 27.54 -2.90
CA SER A 90 -11.74 28.96 -3.12
C SER A 90 -10.39 29.20 -3.81
N THR A 91 -9.33 28.48 -3.42
CA THR A 91 -8.04 28.55 -4.10
C THR A 91 -8.15 28.09 -5.55
N LYS A 92 -8.79 26.94 -5.81
CA LYS A 92 -8.97 26.42 -7.17
C LYS A 92 -9.80 27.35 -8.06
N ILE A 93 -10.84 27.96 -7.52
CA ILE A 93 -11.67 28.94 -8.24
C ILE A 93 -10.78 30.10 -8.66
N LYS A 94 -10.01 30.68 -7.74
CA LYS A 94 -9.10 31.79 -8.04
C LYS A 94 -8.07 31.43 -9.10
N GLU A 95 -7.43 30.25 -9.00
CA GLU A 95 -6.48 29.77 -10.02
C GLU A 95 -7.12 29.66 -11.41
N LYS A 96 -8.39 29.25 -11.49
CA LYS A 96 -9.13 29.16 -12.76
C LYS A 96 -9.56 30.52 -13.28
N GLU A 97 -9.96 31.44 -12.41
CA GLU A 97 -10.26 32.83 -12.76
C GLU A 97 -9.02 33.53 -13.33
N ASP A 98 -7.87 33.41 -12.66
CA ASP A 98 -6.60 34.00 -13.12
C ASP A 98 -6.19 33.41 -14.49
N ALA A 99 -6.32 32.09 -14.68
CA ALA A 99 -6.02 31.43 -15.95
C ALA A 99 -6.97 31.85 -17.08
N LEU A 100 -8.24 32.10 -16.77
CA LEU A 100 -9.24 32.58 -17.74
C LEU A 100 -8.88 33.98 -18.23
N VAL A 101 -8.53 34.89 -17.31
CA VAL A 101 -8.11 36.26 -17.65
C VAL A 101 -6.90 36.27 -18.58
N GLU A 102 -5.89 35.42 -18.33
CA GLU A 102 -4.73 35.32 -19.22
C GLU A 102 -5.09 34.78 -20.61
N LYS A 103 -6.04 33.83 -20.68
CA LYS A 103 -6.52 33.31 -21.97
C LYS A 103 -7.35 34.32 -22.76
N GLU A 104 -8.13 35.15 -22.09
CA GLU A 104 -8.87 36.26 -22.70
C GLU A 104 -7.92 37.28 -23.32
N LYS A 105 -6.84 37.67 -22.60
CA LYS A 105 -5.80 38.56 -23.14
C LYS A 105 -5.08 37.96 -24.35
N GLU A 106 -4.71 36.67 -24.28
CA GLU A 106 -4.07 35.97 -25.40
C GLU A 106 -4.99 35.94 -26.64
N LEU A 107 -6.29 35.70 -26.43
CA LEU A 107 -7.28 35.71 -27.49
C LEU A 107 -7.43 37.10 -28.12
N GLU A 108 -7.54 38.15 -27.30
CA GLU A 108 -7.62 39.54 -27.77
C GLU A 108 -6.40 39.92 -28.61
N ALA A 109 -5.19 39.58 -28.15
CA ALA A 109 -3.96 39.82 -28.89
C ALA A 109 -3.95 39.09 -30.26
N LYS A 110 -4.42 37.84 -30.31
CA LYS A 110 -4.53 37.09 -31.58
C LYS A 110 -5.55 37.70 -32.53
N VAL A 111 -6.70 38.13 -32.02
CA VAL A 111 -7.74 38.80 -32.83
C VAL A 111 -7.19 40.08 -33.45
N MET A 112 -6.49 40.90 -32.66
CA MET A 112 -5.85 42.13 -33.15
C MET A 112 -4.80 41.85 -34.23
N ASN A 113 -3.96 40.83 -34.04
CA ASN A 113 -2.96 40.44 -35.03
C ASN A 113 -3.61 39.96 -36.34
N CYS A 114 -4.63 39.09 -36.25
CA CYS A 114 -5.36 38.64 -37.43
C CYS A 114 -5.99 39.81 -38.20
N GLN A 115 -6.59 40.77 -37.51
CA GLN A 115 -7.16 41.97 -38.13
C GLN A 115 -6.08 42.81 -38.82
N GLN A 116 -4.92 42.98 -38.19
CA GLN A 116 -3.78 43.67 -38.79
C GLN A 116 -3.28 42.96 -40.05
N THR A 117 -3.05 41.65 -40.00
CA THR A 117 -2.61 40.86 -41.17
C THR A 117 -3.63 40.92 -42.31
N MET A 118 -4.93 40.88 -42.00
CA MET A 118 -5.98 41.05 -43.01
C MET A 118 -5.92 42.43 -43.67
N ALA A 119 -5.75 43.49 -42.88
CA ALA A 119 -5.62 44.85 -43.42
C ALA A 119 -4.35 45.01 -44.28
N GLU A 120 -3.21 44.47 -43.84
CA GLU A 120 -1.96 44.46 -44.60
C GLU A 120 -2.13 43.71 -45.93
N ASN A 121 -2.80 42.55 -45.92
CA ASN A 121 -3.08 41.78 -47.14
C ASN A 121 -4.01 42.53 -48.11
N GLU A 122 -5.05 43.20 -47.61
CA GLU A 122 -5.93 44.03 -48.44
C GLU A 122 -5.18 45.22 -49.06
N GLU A 123 -4.27 45.84 -48.31
CA GLU A 123 -3.42 46.92 -48.82
C GLU A 123 -2.47 46.41 -49.91
N LEU A 124 -1.79 45.29 -49.67
CA LEU A 124 -0.91 44.65 -50.65
C LEU A 124 -1.68 44.30 -51.93
N LEU A 125 -2.91 43.79 -51.80
CA LEU A 125 -3.75 43.46 -52.96
C LEU A 125 -4.06 44.69 -53.80
N LYS A 126 -4.44 45.82 -53.17
CA LYS A 126 -4.65 47.11 -53.88
C LYS A 126 -3.37 47.61 -54.55
N GLN A 127 -2.22 47.49 -53.87
CA GLN A 127 -0.93 47.86 -54.44
C GLN A 127 -0.61 47.00 -55.68
N VAL A 128 -0.86 45.69 -55.63
CA VAL A 128 -0.66 44.78 -56.76
C VAL A 128 -1.60 45.13 -57.92
N GLU A 129 -2.88 45.41 -57.65
CA GLU A 129 -3.85 45.79 -58.70
C GLU A 129 -3.48 47.07 -59.46
N THR A 130 -2.81 48.02 -58.79
CA THR A 130 -2.35 49.27 -59.42
C THR A 130 -1.04 49.14 -60.18
N GLN A 131 -0.28 48.06 -59.97
CA GLN A 131 0.95 47.82 -60.70
C GLN A 131 0.63 47.41 -62.14
N VAL A 132 1.20 48.15 -63.10
CA VAL A 132 1.15 47.74 -64.52
C VAL A 132 2.08 46.55 -64.69
N VAL A 133 1.48 45.37 -64.77
CA VAL A 133 2.23 44.12 -64.88
C VAL A 133 2.87 44.02 -66.27
N ASN A 134 4.19 43.94 -66.31
CA ASN A 134 4.93 43.72 -67.54
C ASN A 134 4.81 42.25 -67.95
N VAL A 135 4.29 41.99 -69.16
CA VAL A 135 4.10 40.62 -69.70
C VAL A 135 5.40 39.80 -69.66
N ARG A 136 6.57 40.43 -69.87
CA ARG A 136 7.86 39.74 -69.76
C ARG A 136 8.20 39.30 -68.34
N ASP A 137 7.80 40.08 -67.34
CA ASP A 137 7.99 39.74 -65.94
C ASP A 137 7.02 38.62 -65.52
N VAL A 138 5.78 38.60 -66.04
CA VAL A 138 4.84 37.47 -65.87
C VAL A 138 5.40 36.20 -66.47
N ASP A 139 5.92 36.25 -67.70
CA ASP A 139 6.51 35.07 -68.35
C ASP A 139 7.79 34.58 -67.65
N ARG A 140 8.54 35.47 -67.00
CA ARG A 140 9.66 35.09 -66.14
C ARG A 140 9.16 34.41 -64.87
N MET A 141 8.23 35.04 -64.16
CA MET A 141 7.64 34.51 -62.93
C MET A 141 6.96 33.16 -63.16
N ALA A 142 6.25 32.99 -64.28
CA ALA A 142 5.61 31.71 -64.63
C ALA A 142 6.64 30.59 -64.83
N ARG A 143 7.77 30.89 -65.47
CA ARG A 143 8.86 29.90 -65.65
C ARG A 143 9.57 29.59 -64.33
N GLU A 144 9.81 30.60 -63.49
CA GLU A 144 10.37 30.40 -62.15
C GLU A 144 9.42 29.59 -61.27
N MET A 145 8.12 29.87 -61.32
CA MET A 145 7.09 29.11 -60.61
C MET A 145 7.07 27.65 -61.06
N GLN A 146 7.08 27.37 -62.37
CA GLN A 146 7.17 26.01 -62.90
C GLN A 146 8.45 25.28 -62.47
N ALA A 147 9.59 25.99 -62.43
CA ALA A 147 10.85 25.41 -61.96
C ALA A 147 10.76 25.05 -60.46
N VAL A 148 10.20 25.94 -59.65
CA VAL A 148 9.98 25.70 -58.22
C VAL A 148 8.99 24.56 -57.99
N GLU A 149 7.88 24.49 -58.73
CA GLU A 149 6.90 23.40 -58.66
C GLU A 149 7.53 22.04 -59.01
N HIS A 150 8.39 21.99 -60.03
CA HIS A 150 9.13 20.80 -60.39
C HIS A 150 10.11 20.39 -59.28
N ASP A 151 10.84 21.35 -58.70
CA ASP A 151 11.77 21.09 -57.60
C ASP A 151 11.03 20.63 -56.32
N ILE A 152 9.87 21.23 -56.01
CA ILE A 152 8.97 20.78 -54.94
C ILE A 152 8.58 19.32 -55.18
N SER A 153 8.05 19.01 -56.36
CA SER A 153 7.62 17.63 -56.70
C SER A 153 8.77 16.63 -56.59
N LYS A 154 9.98 17.03 -56.98
CA LYS A 154 11.19 16.20 -56.85
C LYS A 154 11.57 15.97 -55.38
N LEU A 155 11.50 17.01 -54.56
CA LEU A 155 11.81 16.93 -53.13
C LEU A 155 10.75 16.14 -52.37
N GLU A 156 9.47 16.29 -52.70
CA GLU A 156 8.37 15.50 -52.13
C GLU A 156 8.54 14.01 -52.43
N ASN A 157 8.86 13.65 -53.68
CA ASN A 157 9.16 12.27 -54.04
C ASN A 157 10.39 11.73 -53.30
N ALA A 158 11.45 12.53 -53.18
CA ALA A 158 12.62 12.13 -52.41
C ALA A 158 12.31 11.95 -50.91
N ASN A 159 11.45 12.81 -50.35
CA ASN A 159 10.98 12.70 -48.98
C ASN A 159 10.16 11.42 -48.77
N ALA A 160 9.21 11.12 -49.66
CA ALA A 160 8.42 9.88 -49.59
C ALA A 160 9.29 8.61 -49.58
N VAL A 161 10.34 8.57 -50.43
CA VAL A 161 11.30 7.46 -50.46
C VAL A 161 12.12 7.37 -49.16
N LEU A 162 12.48 8.51 -48.56
CA LEU A 162 13.21 8.52 -47.28
C LEU A 162 12.30 8.11 -46.11
N GLU A 163 11.05 8.54 -46.11
CA GLU A 163 10.05 8.12 -45.14
C GLU A 163 9.82 6.61 -45.21
N GLU A 164 9.61 6.05 -46.41
CA GLU A 164 9.46 4.60 -46.61
C GLU A 164 10.66 3.82 -46.05
N LYS A 165 11.89 4.25 -46.35
CA LYS A 165 13.10 3.66 -45.77
C LYS A 165 13.17 3.81 -44.26
N GLY A 166 12.70 4.94 -43.72
CA GLY A 166 12.60 5.17 -42.28
C GLY A 166 11.65 4.15 -41.62
N TRP A 167 10.48 3.93 -42.22
CA TRP A 167 9.52 2.93 -41.75
C TRP A 167 10.06 1.49 -41.83
N GLU A 168 10.75 1.13 -42.92
CA GLU A 168 11.40 -0.18 -43.07
C GLU A 168 12.48 -0.42 -42.00
N LEU A 169 13.32 0.59 -41.74
CA LEU A 169 14.37 0.50 -40.72
C LEU A 169 13.78 0.41 -39.31
N GLU A 170 12.73 1.17 -39.01
CA GLU A 170 12.05 1.11 -37.72
C GLU A 170 11.42 -0.27 -37.49
N ALA A 171 10.74 -0.82 -38.51
CA ALA A 171 10.17 -2.16 -38.44
C ALA A 171 11.24 -3.24 -38.22
N ALA A 172 12.37 -3.13 -38.92
CA ALA A 172 13.51 -4.04 -38.73
C ALA A 172 14.12 -3.92 -37.32
N LEU A 173 14.22 -2.69 -36.77
CA LEU A 173 14.72 -2.45 -35.43
C LEU A 173 13.81 -3.06 -34.37
N VAL A 174 12.49 -2.85 -34.47
CA VAL A 174 11.50 -3.44 -33.56
C VAL A 174 11.59 -4.95 -33.56
N SER A 175 11.61 -5.58 -34.75
CA SER A 175 11.75 -7.03 -34.86
C SER A 175 13.03 -7.55 -34.21
N LYS A 176 14.16 -6.83 -34.34
CA LYS A 176 15.41 -7.22 -33.70
C LYS A 176 15.41 -7.02 -32.19
N LEU A 177 14.71 -6.02 -31.67
CA LEU A 177 14.52 -5.83 -30.23
C LEU A 177 13.70 -6.99 -29.65
N GLU A 178 12.61 -7.40 -30.31
CA GLU A 178 11.80 -8.55 -29.89
C GLU A 178 12.62 -9.85 -29.86
N GLU A 179 13.49 -10.08 -30.86
CA GLU A 179 14.42 -11.22 -30.85
C GLU A 179 15.36 -11.19 -29.63
N ILE A 180 15.92 -10.02 -29.29
CA ILE A 180 16.82 -9.85 -28.14
C ILE A 180 16.07 -10.09 -26.82
N GLU A 181 14.86 -9.56 -26.68
CA GLU A 181 14.00 -9.78 -25.51
C GLU A 181 13.67 -11.26 -25.33
N GLY A 182 13.31 -11.96 -26.43
CA GLY A 182 13.07 -13.39 -26.41
C GLY A 182 14.29 -14.21 -25.96
N LEU A 183 15.49 -13.84 -26.43
CA LEU A 183 16.74 -14.47 -26.00
C LEU A 183 17.06 -14.18 -24.52
N ALA A 184 16.87 -12.93 -24.07
CA ALA A 184 17.07 -12.56 -22.68
C ALA A 184 16.15 -13.35 -21.74
N GLU A 185 14.87 -13.51 -22.10
CA GLU A 185 13.91 -14.28 -21.33
C GLU A 185 14.27 -15.78 -21.30
N LEU A 186 14.69 -16.36 -22.43
CA LEU A 186 15.16 -17.75 -22.48
C LEU A 186 16.40 -17.96 -21.59
N CYS A 187 17.34 -17.01 -21.61
CA CYS A 187 18.50 -17.01 -20.72
C CYS A 187 18.06 -16.94 -19.25
N ASN A 188 17.14 -16.05 -18.90
CA ASN A 188 16.61 -15.91 -17.54
C ASN A 188 15.94 -17.20 -17.05
N GLN A 189 15.12 -17.85 -17.88
CA GLN A 189 14.52 -19.13 -17.55
C GLN A 189 15.56 -20.23 -17.32
N SER A 190 16.61 -20.24 -18.14
CA SER A 190 17.73 -21.18 -18.00
C SER A 190 18.51 -20.94 -16.71
N LEU A 191 18.75 -19.67 -16.35
CA LEU A 191 19.39 -19.31 -15.08
C LEU A 191 18.56 -19.71 -13.86
N ARG A 192 17.24 -19.55 -13.90
CA ARG A 192 16.34 -20.03 -12.84
C ARG A 192 16.40 -21.54 -12.63
N LYS A 193 16.63 -22.31 -13.70
CA LYS A 193 16.82 -23.77 -13.63
C LYS A 193 18.21 -24.14 -13.09
N LEU A 194 19.25 -23.44 -13.53
CA LEU A 194 20.63 -23.70 -13.15
C LEU A 194 20.95 -23.26 -11.71
N LYS A 195 20.27 -22.20 -11.21
CA LYS A 195 20.45 -21.60 -9.88
C LYS A 195 21.92 -21.34 -9.52
N PRO A 196 22.64 -20.52 -10.30
CA PRO A 196 23.96 -20.06 -9.88
C PRO A 196 23.83 -19.28 -8.56
N SER A 197 24.88 -19.26 -7.73
CA SER A 197 24.90 -18.56 -6.43
C SER A 197 24.97 -17.03 -6.56
N ILE A 198 24.31 -16.47 -7.58
CA ILE A 198 24.18 -15.04 -7.83
C ILE A 198 22.74 -14.72 -8.19
N ASP A 199 22.28 -13.55 -7.77
CA ASP A 199 21.01 -13.00 -8.23
C ASP A 199 21.29 -12.20 -9.50
N PHE A 200 20.93 -12.76 -10.67
CA PHE A 200 21.18 -12.15 -11.96
C PHE A 200 20.00 -12.38 -12.91
N GLN A 201 19.57 -11.30 -13.55
CA GLN A 201 18.56 -11.31 -14.58
C GLN A 201 18.96 -10.37 -15.72
N PHE A 202 18.77 -10.81 -16.97
CA PHE A 202 18.86 -9.93 -18.12
C PHE A 202 17.63 -9.03 -18.17
N GLU A 203 17.87 -7.73 -18.24
CA GLU A 203 16.86 -6.70 -18.47
C GLU A 203 17.25 -5.95 -19.74
N VAL A 204 16.37 -5.97 -20.73
CA VAL A 204 16.60 -5.31 -22.03
C VAL A 204 16.10 -3.88 -21.94
N ASN A 205 16.96 -2.91 -22.25
CA ASN A 205 16.60 -1.52 -22.37
C ASN A 205 16.42 -1.14 -23.85
N ALA A 206 15.16 -1.13 -24.30
CA ALA A 206 14.79 -0.79 -25.67
C ALA A 206 15.19 0.63 -26.12
N LYS A 207 15.50 1.54 -25.17
CA LYS A 207 15.93 2.92 -25.47
C LYS A 207 17.45 3.06 -25.58
N GLY A 208 18.21 1.98 -25.36
CA GLY A 208 19.66 2.00 -25.45
C GLY A 208 20.13 2.21 -26.88
N SER A 209 21.12 3.08 -27.07
CA SER A 209 21.74 3.36 -28.38
C SER A 209 23.02 2.55 -28.61
N SER A 210 23.47 1.81 -27.60
CA SER A 210 24.63 0.92 -27.70
C SER A 210 24.35 -0.45 -27.07
N PRO A 211 25.09 -1.51 -27.46
CA PRO A 211 24.89 -2.84 -26.85
C PRO A 211 25.07 -2.87 -25.33
N ALA A 212 25.94 -2.00 -24.79
CA ALA A 212 26.14 -1.87 -23.35
C ALA A 212 24.96 -1.21 -22.65
N GLU A 213 24.26 -0.29 -23.32
CA GLU A 213 23.04 0.33 -22.79
C GLU A 213 21.82 -0.58 -22.91
N ILE A 214 21.74 -1.39 -23.97
CA ILE A 214 20.61 -2.31 -24.22
C ILE A 214 20.65 -3.51 -23.26
N LEU A 215 21.81 -4.15 -23.06
CA LEU A 215 21.94 -5.40 -22.28
C LEU A 215 22.75 -5.25 -20.98
N GLY A 216 23.33 -4.08 -20.73
CA GLY A 216 24.29 -3.90 -19.65
C GLY A 216 25.64 -4.56 -19.90
N THR A 217 26.57 -4.41 -18.95
CA THR A 217 27.90 -5.07 -18.97
C THR A 217 28.06 -6.12 -17.86
N THR A 218 27.08 -6.20 -16.97
CA THR A 218 27.06 -7.07 -15.79
C THR A 218 27.13 -8.55 -16.14
N TYR A 219 26.62 -8.97 -17.32
CA TYR A 219 26.73 -10.36 -17.75
C TYR A 219 28.20 -10.80 -17.97
N LYS A 220 29.08 -9.87 -18.40
CA LYS A 220 30.51 -10.16 -18.58
C LYS A 220 31.26 -10.19 -17.26
N THR A 221 30.91 -9.29 -16.33
CA THR A 221 31.66 -9.06 -15.09
C THR A 221 31.15 -9.89 -13.91
N ILE A 222 29.88 -10.28 -13.89
CA ILE A 222 29.23 -10.99 -12.78
C ILE A 222 28.81 -12.40 -13.21
N LEU A 223 27.97 -12.51 -14.25
CA LEU A 223 27.39 -13.79 -14.65
C LEU A 223 28.44 -14.77 -15.16
N LYS A 224 29.29 -14.35 -16.11
CA LYS A 224 30.30 -15.22 -16.71
C LYS A 224 31.27 -15.82 -15.66
N PRO A 225 31.84 -15.04 -14.71
CA PRO A 225 32.63 -15.60 -13.62
C PRO A 225 31.86 -16.60 -12.74
N ALA A 226 30.61 -16.31 -12.39
CA ALA A 226 29.79 -17.20 -11.55
C ALA A 226 29.49 -18.53 -12.23
N LEU A 227 29.16 -18.52 -13.52
CA LEU A 227 28.95 -19.74 -14.32
C LEU A 227 30.23 -20.59 -14.40
N ASN A 228 31.39 -19.94 -14.59
CA ASN A 228 32.67 -20.64 -14.59
C ASN A 228 32.99 -21.26 -13.22
N ALA A 229 32.70 -20.56 -12.12
CA ALA A 229 32.88 -21.09 -10.78
C ALA A 229 31.98 -22.31 -10.53
N LEU A 230 30.70 -22.23 -10.90
CA LEU A 230 29.76 -23.35 -10.79
C LEU A 230 30.19 -24.56 -11.62
N ALA A 231 30.66 -24.34 -12.86
CA ALA A 231 31.15 -25.41 -13.72
C ALA A 231 32.40 -26.09 -13.14
N ASN A 232 33.33 -25.31 -12.58
CA ASN A 232 34.53 -25.84 -11.94
C ASN A 232 34.21 -26.61 -10.66
N GLU A 233 33.29 -26.11 -9.84
CA GLU A 233 32.84 -26.82 -8.65
C GLU A 233 32.16 -28.15 -8.99
N THR A 234 31.28 -28.13 -9.98
CA THR A 234 30.62 -29.35 -10.48
C THR A 234 31.64 -30.38 -10.95
N LYS A 235 32.68 -29.97 -11.69
CA LYS A 235 33.76 -30.87 -12.11
C LYS A 235 34.51 -31.46 -10.91
N ARG A 236 34.86 -30.64 -9.92
CA ARG A 236 35.51 -31.13 -8.68
C ARG A 236 34.64 -32.15 -7.96
N LEU A 237 33.34 -31.89 -7.83
CA LEU A 237 32.40 -32.78 -7.18
C LEU A 237 32.28 -34.12 -7.93
N ILE A 238 32.18 -34.09 -9.25
CA ILE A 238 32.15 -35.31 -10.09
C ILE A 238 33.41 -36.16 -9.86
N ILE A 239 34.59 -35.54 -9.90
CA ILE A 239 35.86 -36.25 -9.69
C ILE A 239 35.90 -36.86 -8.28
N SER A 240 35.60 -36.07 -7.25
CA SER A 240 35.55 -36.54 -5.86
C SER A 240 34.59 -37.72 -5.68
N LYS A 241 33.39 -37.65 -6.28
CA LYS A 241 32.40 -38.73 -6.19
C LYS A 241 32.80 -39.97 -6.97
N HIS A 242 33.51 -39.80 -8.08
CA HIS A 242 34.06 -40.91 -8.83
C HIS A 242 35.17 -41.63 -8.04
N ASP A 243 36.07 -40.88 -7.40
CA ASP A 243 37.11 -41.43 -6.53
C ASP A 243 36.50 -42.19 -5.33
N GLU A 244 35.49 -41.60 -4.66
CA GLU A 244 34.70 -42.28 -3.62
C GLU A 244 34.10 -43.60 -4.13
N SER A 245 33.53 -43.60 -5.34
CA SER A 245 32.94 -44.80 -5.96
C SER A 245 34.00 -45.87 -6.24
N ILE A 246 35.19 -45.49 -6.70
CA ILE A 246 36.30 -46.42 -6.93
C ILE A 246 36.73 -47.08 -5.62
N ASP A 247 36.83 -46.30 -4.54
CA ASP A 247 37.25 -46.84 -3.25
C ASP A 247 36.20 -47.77 -2.63
N LEU A 248 34.91 -47.45 -2.76
CA LEU A 248 33.82 -48.36 -2.41
C LEU A 248 33.88 -49.66 -3.23
N GLN A 249 34.19 -49.59 -4.53
CA GLN A 249 34.34 -50.77 -5.38
C GLN A 249 35.51 -51.66 -4.92
N LYS A 250 36.64 -51.08 -4.55
CA LYS A 250 37.79 -51.82 -3.98
C LYS A 250 37.42 -52.51 -2.67
N GLN A 251 36.72 -51.81 -1.77
CA GLN A 251 36.23 -52.39 -0.52
C GLN A 251 35.29 -53.58 -0.78
N LEU A 252 34.34 -53.43 -1.70
CA LEU A 252 33.41 -54.49 -2.08
C LEU A 252 34.13 -55.71 -2.66
N GLN A 253 35.11 -55.52 -3.54
CA GLN A 253 35.95 -56.61 -4.05
C GLN A 253 36.69 -57.34 -2.92
N GLY A 254 37.21 -56.61 -1.93
CA GLY A 254 37.81 -57.18 -0.72
C GLY A 254 36.84 -58.04 0.09
N ILE A 255 35.62 -57.55 0.33
CA ILE A 255 34.58 -58.29 1.05
C ILE A 255 34.16 -59.55 0.28
N VAL A 256 33.97 -59.47 -1.04
CA VAL A 256 33.63 -60.61 -1.90
C VAL A 256 34.70 -61.69 -1.81
N LYS A 257 35.98 -61.30 -1.87
CA LYS A 257 37.10 -62.23 -1.71
C LYS A 257 37.07 -62.94 -0.35
N MET A 258 36.89 -62.20 0.73
CA MET A 258 36.76 -62.79 2.07
C MET A 258 35.54 -63.72 2.18
N LEU A 259 34.42 -63.37 1.56
CA LEU A 259 33.21 -64.21 1.53
C LEU A 259 33.48 -65.54 0.82
N GLU A 260 34.19 -65.51 -0.30
CA GLU A 260 34.54 -66.72 -1.06
C GLU A 260 35.54 -67.61 -0.29
N GLU A 261 36.51 -67.00 0.37
CA GLU A 261 37.41 -67.69 1.31
C GLU A 261 36.62 -68.35 2.46
N LYS A 262 35.62 -67.67 3.03
CA LYS A 262 34.75 -68.28 4.06
C LYS A 262 33.85 -69.38 3.51
N LYS A 263 33.26 -69.21 2.33
CA LYS A 263 32.42 -70.25 1.68
C LYS A 263 33.23 -71.51 1.40
N SER A 264 34.41 -71.38 0.79
CA SER A 264 35.30 -72.52 0.54
C SER A 264 35.69 -73.24 1.83
N HIS A 265 35.96 -72.49 2.92
CA HIS A 265 36.21 -73.08 4.23
C HIS A 265 35.01 -73.85 4.79
N VAL A 266 33.80 -73.31 4.69
CA VAL A 266 32.55 -74.00 5.09
C VAL A 266 32.36 -75.28 4.28
N SER A 267 32.55 -75.24 2.96
CA SER A 267 32.46 -76.44 2.10
C SER A 267 33.42 -77.54 2.53
N VAL A 268 34.67 -77.19 2.89
CA VAL A 268 35.66 -78.14 3.41
C VAL A 268 35.21 -78.74 4.75
N LEU A 269 34.70 -77.92 5.67
CA LEU A 269 34.18 -78.39 6.95
C LEU A 269 32.97 -79.31 6.77
N GLN A 270 32.09 -79.00 5.84
CA GLN A 270 30.90 -79.79 5.55
C GLN A 270 31.25 -81.14 4.89
N ALA A 271 32.24 -81.17 3.99
CA ALA A 271 32.77 -82.43 3.45
C ALA A 271 33.30 -83.33 4.57
N LYS A 272 34.11 -82.78 5.49
CA LYS A 272 34.61 -83.52 6.66
C LYS A 272 33.48 -83.99 7.59
N HIS A 273 32.47 -83.16 7.83
CA HIS A 273 31.32 -83.55 8.64
C HIS A 273 30.54 -84.72 8.00
N ASN A 274 30.30 -84.66 6.69
CA ASN A 274 29.64 -85.73 5.94
C ASN A 274 30.43 -87.04 5.96
N GLU A 275 31.77 -87.00 5.85
CA GLU A 275 32.63 -88.17 6.01
C GLU A 275 32.47 -88.81 7.40
N VAL A 276 32.49 -87.98 8.46
CA VAL A 276 32.32 -88.47 9.83
C VAL A 276 30.91 -89.01 10.08
N SER A 277 29.86 -88.36 9.55
CA SER A 277 28.47 -88.84 9.65
C SER A 277 28.24 -90.15 8.89
N HIS A 278 28.94 -90.38 7.76
CA HIS A 278 28.91 -91.66 7.04
C HIS A 278 29.69 -92.78 7.75
N LEU A 279 30.64 -92.46 8.64
CA LEU A 279 31.40 -93.44 9.42
C LEU A 279 30.69 -93.87 10.72
N ILE A 280 29.64 -93.15 11.13
CA ILE A 280 28.92 -93.37 12.40
C ILE A 280 27.52 -94.01 12.17
N LEU A 281 27.12 -94.22 10.92
CA LEU A 281 25.92 -94.97 10.50
C LEU A 281 26.32 -96.27 9.81
#